data_AF-S6VW09-F1
#
_entry.id   AF-S6VW09-F1
#
_cell.length_a   1.000
_cell.length_b   1.000
_cell.length_c   1.000
_cell.angle_alpha   90.00
_cell.angle_beta   90.00
_cell.angle_gamma   90.00
#
_symmetry.space_group_name_H-M   'P 1'
#
loop_
_entity.id
_entity.type
_entity.pdbx_description
1 polymer ?
#
loop_
_entity_poly.entity_id
_entity_poly.type
_entity_poly.pdbx_seq_one_letter_code
_entity_poly.pdbx_strand_id
1 'polypeptide(L)'
;MNYYHIEPEVAGSLGDQTVMDTESWPPKVSRLEFQFDGWLGDELLEMFPCFICTTALADALLAGKLSGVAFESVVISKSENFLKFYPDTALPEFYWLQVIGRAGADDFGVDKNNRLVVSHTALTILKSFNVNHADINFFSNSS
;
A
#
# COMPACT_ATOMS: atom_id res chain seq x y z
N MET A 1 11.09 -20.18 -3.04
CA MET A 1 10.20 -19.08 -3.47
C MET A 1 10.90 -17.80 -3.11
N ASN A 2 11.03 -16.87 -4.07
CA ASN A 2 11.73 -15.60 -3.83
C ASN A 2 10.73 -14.57 -3.30
N TYR A 3 11.21 -13.70 -2.42
CA TYR A 3 10.43 -12.62 -1.83
C TYR A 3 11.19 -11.31 -2.00
N TYR A 4 10.47 -10.21 -1.91
CA TYR A 4 10.99 -8.87 -2.16
C TYR A 4 10.43 -7.88 -1.15
N HIS A 5 11.29 -7.01 -0.64
CA HIS A 5 10.84 -5.78 -0.01
C HIS A 5 10.37 -4.81 -1.07
N ILE A 6 9.27 -4.13 -0.79
CA ILE A 6 8.79 -3.00 -1.56
C ILE A 6 8.63 -1.83 -0.59
N GLU A 7 9.15 -0.68 -0.94
CA GLU A 7 8.86 0.62 -0.32
C GLU A 7 8.08 1.44 -1.35
N PRO A 8 6.74 1.44 -1.30
CA PRO A 8 5.90 2.20 -2.21
C PRO A 8 6.12 3.72 -2.17
N GLU A 9 5.58 4.41 -3.16
CA GLU A 9 5.49 5.87 -3.14
C GLU A 9 4.69 6.35 -1.91
N VAL A 10 5.20 7.36 -1.21
CA VAL A 10 4.49 8.10 -0.16
C VAL A 10 3.88 9.37 -0.76
N ALA A 11 2.61 9.29 -1.13
CA ALA A 11 1.88 10.35 -1.85
C ALA A 11 1.10 11.33 -0.94
N GLY A 12 1.11 11.09 0.38
CA GLY A 12 0.28 11.84 1.29
C GLY A 12 0.41 11.38 2.73
N SER A 13 -0.64 11.60 3.51
CA SER A 13 -0.68 11.35 4.95
C SER A 13 -2.01 10.74 5.40
N LEU A 14 -2.07 10.30 6.66
CA LEU A 14 -3.32 9.86 7.28
C LEU A 14 -4.21 11.07 7.55
N GLY A 15 -5.43 11.05 7.03
CA GLY A 15 -6.41 12.12 7.22
C GLY A 15 -7.11 12.05 8.58
N ASP A 16 -7.79 13.15 8.94
CA ASP A 16 -8.43 13.35 10.25
C ASP A 16 -9.53 12.34 10.59
N GLN A 17 -10.12 11.68 9.59
CA GLN A 17 -11.13 10.63 9.81
C GLN A 17 -10.53 9.25 10.08
N THR A 18 -9.19 9.13 10.10
CA THR A 18 -8.51 7.89 10.44
C THR A 18 -8.73 7.54 11.91
N VAL A 19 -9.19 6.32 12.15
CA VAL A 19 -9.33 5.78 13.51
C VAL A 19 -8.23 4.74 13.72
N MET A 20 -7.33 5.04 14.65
CA MET A 20 -6.21 4.16 15.00
C MET A 20 -6.06 3.99 16.51
N ASP A 21 -5.78 2.76 16.91
CA ASP A 21 -5.30 2.41 18.24
C ASP A 21 -3.77 2.48 18.27
N THR A 22 -3.25 3.49 18.95
CA THR A 22 -1.81 3.76 19.10
C THR A 22 -1.20 3.14 20.35
N GLU A 23 -1.98 2.41 21.15
CA GLU A 23 -1.47 1.65 22.30
C GLU A 23 -0.78 0.35 21.88
N SER A 24 -0.96 -0.07 20.62
CA SER A 24 -0.30 -1.22 20.01
C SER A 24 0.74 -0.80 18.96
N TRP A 25 1.79 -1.62 18.80
CA TRP A 25 2.82 -1.41 17.78
C TRP A 25 2.92 -2.62 16.83
N PRO A 26 2.79 -2.42 15.50
CA PRO A 26 2.37 -1.18 14.84
C PRO A 26 0.93 -0.77 15.23
N PRO A 27 0.55 0.52 15.06
CA PRO A 27 -0.80 0.98 15.37
C PRO A 27 -1.85 0.19 14.58
N LYS A 28 -2.97 -0.12 15.23
CA LYS A 28 -4.10 -0.81 14.58
C LYS A 28 -5.07 0.22 14.02
N VAL A 29 -5.18 0.28 12.71
CA VAL A 29 -6.16 1.14 12.03
C VAL A 29 -7.47 0.36 11.89
N SER A 30 -8.61 1.00 12.14
CA SER A 30 -9.96 0.42 11.94
C SER A 30 -10.81 1.21 10.96
N ARG A 31 -10.38 2.43 10.64
CA ARG A 31 -10.92 3.25 9.55
C ARG A 31 -9.78 4.07 8.98
N LEU A 32 -9.63 4.07 7.66
CA LEU A 32 -8.56 4.80 6.98
C LEU A 32 -9.13 5.97 6.18
N GLU A 33 -8.58 7.16 6.40
CA GLU A 33 -8.58 8.24 5.43
C GLU A 33 -7.15 8.45 4.92
N PHE A 34 -6.97 8.44 3.61
CA PHE A 34 -5.71 8.81 2.97
C PHE A 34 -5.88 10.19 2.33
N GLN A 35 -5.16 11.17 2.86
CA GLN A 35 -5.15 12.54 2.35
C GLN A 35 -3.94 12.71 1.42
N PHE A 36 -4.19 12.92 0.14
CA PHE A 36 -3.15 13.13 -0.86
C PHE A 36 -2.56 14.55 -0.76
N ASP A 37 -1.24 14.64 -0.82
CA ASP A 37 -0.47 15.90 -0.94
C ASP A 37 0.14 16.07 -2.33
N GLY A 38 0.37 14.97 -3.03
CA GLY A 38 0.73 14.86 -4.44
C GLY A 38 0.46 13.44 -4.92
N TRP A 39 0.79 13.10 -6.16
CA TRP A 39 0.76 11.72 -6.65
C TRP A 39 1.62 11.62 -7.92
N LEU A 40 2.66 10.79 -7.90
CA LEU A 40 3.55 10.56 -9.04
C LEU A 40 2.99 9.51 -10.02
N GLY A 41 1.85 8.91 -9.67
CA GLY A 41 1.11 8.00 -10.53
C GLY A 41 1.20 6.54 -10.13
N ASP A 42 1.93 6.17 -9.08
CA ASP A 42 2.03 4.78 -8.67
C ASP A 42 0.69 4.25 -8.16
N GLU A 43 0.44 2.98 -8.45
CA GLU A 43 -0.80 2.28 -8.16
C GLU A 43 -0.77 1.54 -6.83
N LEU A 44 0.41 1.43 -6.21
CA LEU A 44 0.61 0.96 -4.85
C LEU A 44 1.29 2.10 -4.08
N LEU A 45 0.67 2.53 -2.98
CA LEU A 45 1.13 3.64 -2.16
C LEU A 45 1.22 3.20 -0.70
N GLU A 46 2.06 3.88 0.07
CA GLU A 46 2.17 3.64 1.51
C GLU A 46 2.05 4.92 2.33
N MET A 47 1.53 4.77 3.54
CA MET A 47 1.67 5.71 4.62
C MET A 47 1.56 4.92 5.92
N PHE A 48 2.64 4.84 6.69
CA PHE A 48 2.71 3.99 7.87
C PHE A 48 1.49 4.17 8.81
N PRO A 49 0.81 3.07 9.24
CA PRO A 49 1.12 1.65 8.99
C PRO A 49 0.35 1.02 7.82
N CYS A 50 -0.20 1.81 6.90
CA CYS A 50 -1.14 1.37 5.88
C CYS A 50 -0.57 1.39 4.46
N PHE A 51 -1.16 0.56 3.60
CA PHE A 51 -0.94 0.55 2.15
C PHE A 51 -2.27 0.79 1.45
N ILE A 52 -2.26 1.52 0.35
CA ILE A 52 -3.44 1.65 -0.52
C ILE A 52 -3.06 1.26 -1.95
N CYS A 53 -4.03 0.84 -2.73
CA CYS A 53 -3.82 0.56 -4.15
C CYS A 53 -5.00 0.97 -4.99
N THR A 54 -4.79 1.18 -6.29
CA THR A 54 -5.89 1.48 -7.22
C THR A 54 -6.86 0.29 -7.31
N THR A 55 -8.10 0.57 -7.68
CA THR A 55 -9.10 -0.48 -7.98
C THR A 55 -8.59 -1.49 -9.00
N ALA A 56 -7.91 -1.03 -10.06
CA ALA A 56 -7.37 -1.90 -11.10
C ALA A 56 -6.30 -2.87 -10.57
N LEU A 57 -5.41 -2.39 -9.69
CA LEU A 57 -4.42 -3.25 -9.05
C LEU A 57 -5.09 -4.23 -8.07
N ALA A 58 -6.04 -3.78 -7.25
CA ALA A 58 -6.78 -4.65 -6.34
C ALA A 58 -7.48 -5.81 -7.08
N ASP A 59 -8.16 -5.52 -8.20
CA ASP A 59 -8.83 -6.52 -9.03
C ASP A 59 -7.84 -7.57 -9.58
N ALA A 60 -6.66 -7.15 -10.01
CA ALA A 60 -5.63 -8.08 -10.50
C ALA A 60 -5.04 -8.96 -9.39
N LEU A 61 -4.80 -8.39 -8.20
CA LEU A 61 -4.34 -9.15 -7.03
C LEU A 61 -5.39 -10.18 -6.58
N LEU A 62 -6.67 -9.81 -6.60
CA LEU A 62 -7.80 -10.70 -6.32
C LEU A 62 -7.91 -11.83 -7.36
N ALA A 63 -7.81 -11.50 -8.65
CA ALA A 63 -7.82 -12.48 -9.73
C ALA A 63 -6.63 -13.47 -9.64
N GLY A 64 -5.49 -13.00 -9.14
CA GLY A 64 -4.29 -13.80 -8.85
C GLY A 64 -4.44 -14.75 -7.67
N LYS A 65 -5.50 -14.62 -6.85
CA LYS A 65 -5.77 -15.43 -5.65
C LYS A 65 -4.59 -15.46 -4.67
N LEU A 66 -3.95 -14.31 -4.49
CA LEU A 66 -2.76 -14.16 -3.65
C LEU A 66 -3.12 -14.29 -2.15
N SER A 67 -2.25 -14.92 -1.36
CA SER A 67 -2.45 -15.05 0.08
C SER A 67 -1.95 -13.83 0.87
N GLY A 68 -2.45 -13.65 2.08
CA GLY A 68 -1.95 -12.62 3.00
C GLY A 68 -2.39 -11.19 2.72
N VAL A 69 -3.33 -10.98 1.81
CA VAL A 69 -3.87 -9.66 1.46
C VAL A 69 -5.41 -9.66 1.53
N ALA A 70 -5.96 -8.53 1.96
CA ALA A 70 -7.39 -8.22 1.94
C ALA A 70 -7.59 -6.77 1.47
N PHE A 71 -8.81 -6.44 1.05
CA PHE A 71 -9.15 -5.11 0.55
C PHE A 71 -10.37 -4.57 1.29
N GLU A 72 -10.27 -3.33 1.75
CA GLU A 72 -11.36 -2.59 2.39
C GLU A 72 -11.51 -1.19 1.79
N SER A 73 -12.64 -0.55 2.06
CA SER A 73 -12.88 0.84 1.65
C SER A 73 -11.90 1.79 2.35
N VAL A 74 -11.39 2.77 1.61
CA VAL A 74 -10.62 3.90 2.13
C VAL A 74 -11.33 5.21 1.78
N VAL A 75 -11.32 6.17 2.70
CA VAL A 75 -11.75 7.54 2.42
C VAL A 75 -10.59 8.27 1.76
N ILE A 76 -10.82 8.86 0.59
CA ILE A 76 -9.80 9.61 -0.14
C ILE A 76 -10.11 11.10 -0.03
N SER A 77 -9.12 11.89 0.35
CA SER A 77 -9.20 13.36 0.36
C SER A 77 -7.95 13.98 -0.26
N LYS A 78 -8.04 15.28 -0.59
CA LYS A 78 -6.95 16.07 -1.15
C LYS A 78 -6.63 17.20 -0.18
N SER A 79 -5.35 17.39 0.14
CA SER A 79 -4.94 18.54 0.96
C SER A 79 -5.06 19.85 0.18
N GLU A 80 -4.96 20.97 0.89
CA GLU A 80 -4.89 22.29 0.24
C GLU A 80 -3.69 22.41 -0.71
N ASN A 81 -2.56 21.78 -0.36
CA ASN A 81 -1.38 21.75 -1.21
C ASN A 81 -1.66 20.96 -2.49
N PHE A 82 -2.34 19.82 -2.40
CA PHE A 82 -2.71 19.06 -3.58
C PHE A 82 -3.56 19.90 -4.52
N LEU A 83 -4.62 20.54 -3.98
CA LEU A 83 -5.52 21.37 -4.77
C LEU A 83 -4.82 22.58 -5.41
N LYS A 84 -3.82 23.13 -4.73
CA LYS A 84 -3.05 24.29 -5.21
C LYS A 84 -2.03 23.94 -6.29
N PHE A 85 -1.28 22.85 -6.10
CA PHE A 85 -0.14 22.50 -6.95
C PHE A 85 -0.49 21.49 -8.05
N TYR A 86 -1.55 20.70 -7.86
CA TYR A 86 -1.98 19.66 -8.80
C TYR A 86 -3.48 19.78 -9.14
N PRO A 87 -3.99 20.96 -9.53
CA PRO A 87 -5.42 21.20 -9.72
C PRO A 87 -6.06 20.32 -10.80
N ASP A 88 -5.29 19.97 -11.83
CA ASP A 88 -5.75 19.17 -12.97
C ASP A 88 -5.51 17.66 -12.78
N THR A 89 -4.96 17.25 -11.63
CA THR A 89 -4.69 15.83 -11.35
C THR A 89 -5.95 15.14 -10.84
N ALA A 90 -6.50 14.26 -11.68
CA ALA A 90 -7.56 13.34 -11.31
C ALA A 90 -6.95 12.13 -10.57
N LEU A 91 -7.50 11.82 -9.39
CA LEU A 91 -7.13 10.61 -8.66
C LEU A 91 -8.07 9.48 -9.08
N PRO A 92 -7.56 8.26 -9.32
CA PRO A 92 -8.40 7.08 -9.49
C PRO A 92 -9.07 6.71 -8.16
N GLU A 93 -9.94 5.70 -8.22
CA GLU A 93 -10.45 5.06 -7.01
C GLU A 93 -9.37 4.16 -6.40
N PHE A 94 -9.33 4.16 -5.07
CA PHE A 94 -8.38 3.37 -4.28
C PHE A 94 -9.12 2.46 -3.30
N TYR A 95 -8.48 1.33 -2.99
CA TYR A 95 -8.79 0.47 -1.87
C TYR A 95 -7.69 0.50 -0.83
N TRP A 96 -8.07 0.31 0.43
CA TRP A 96 -7.14 -0.03 1.49
C TRP A 96 -6.64 -1.46 1.27
N LEU A 97 -5.36 -1.60 0.96
CA LEU A 97 -4.69 -2.89 0.88
C LEU A 97 -4.24 -3.29 2.28
N GLN A 98 -4.99 -4.20 2.90
CA GLN A 98 -4.66 -4.74 4.21
C GLN A 98 -3.73 -5.94 4.06
N VAL A 99 -2.57 -5.87 4.70
CA VAL A 99 -1.62 -6.99 4.76
C VAL A 99 -1.86 -7.78 6.03
N ILE A 100 -2.36 -9.01 5.87
CA ILE A 100 -2.76 -9.91 6.96
C ILE A 100 -1.90 -11.18 7.02
N GLY A 101 -1.00 -11.37 6.05
CA GLY A 101 -0.13 -12.54 5.93
C GLY A 101 1.22 -12.39 6.62
N ARG A 102 2.04 -13.43 6.50
CA ARG A 102 3.37 -13.53 7.09
C ARG A 102 4.45 -13.32 6.03
N ALA A 103 5.35 -12.37 6.26
CA ALA A 103 6.49 -12.13 5.39
C ALA A 103 7.33 -13.39 5.18
N GLY A 104 7.67 -13.70 3.92
CA GLY A 104 8.45 -14.90 3.57
C GLY A 104 7.67 -16.22 3.54
N ALA A 105 6.35 -16.19 3.80
CA ALA A 105 5.48 -17.37 3.76
C ALA A 105 4.23 -17.15 2.90
N ASP A 106 3.57 -16.01 3.04
CA ASP A 106 2.40 -15.60 2.25
C ASP A 106 2.80 -14.68 1.10
N ASP A 107 1.93 -14.53 0.09
CA ASP A 107 2.20 -13.63 -1.04
C ASP A 107 2.34 -12.16 -0.64
N PHE A 108 1.67 -11.76 0.44
CA PHE A 108 1.82 -10.48 1.11
C PHE A 108 2.09 -10.68 2.60
N GLY A 109 3.05 -9.93 3.13
CA GLY A 109 3.34 -9.89 4.54
C GLY A 109 4.08 -8.62 4.93
N VAL A 110 4.14 -8.37 6.23
CA VAL A 110 4.93 -7.28 6.80
C VAL A 110 6.06 -7.87 7.62
N ASP A 111 7.28 -7.36 7.44
CA ASP A 111 8.44 -7.80 8.21
C ASP A 111 8.51 -7.16 9.61
N LYS A 112 9.52 -7.53 10.41
CA LYS A 112 9.72 -6.97 11.76
C LYS A 112 9.99 -5.46 11.81
N ASN A 113 10.32 -4.86 10.67
CA ASN A 113 10.59 -3.42 10.52
C ASN A 113 9.38 -2.68 9.92
N ASN A 114 8.21 -3.33 9.83
CA ASN A 114 7.00 -2.82 9.22
C ASN A 114 7.10 -2.56 7.70
N ARG A 115 8.03 -3.22 7.01
CA ARG A 115 8.19 -3.09 5.56
C ARG A 115 7.34 -4.13 4.85
N LEU A 116 6.73 -3.72 3.72
CA LEU A 116 6.00 -4.62 2.86
C LEU A 116 6.96 -5.65 2.25
N VAL A 117 6.56 -6.92 2.36
CA VAL A 117 7.23 -8.05 1.72
C VAL A 117 6.22 -8.75 0.84
N VAL A 118 6.59 -8.99 -0.42
CA VAL A 118 5.74 -9.71 -1.37
C VAL A 118 6.47 -10.90 -1.98
N SER A 119 5.73 -11.94 -2.36
CA SER A 119 6.29 -13.05 -3.13
C SER A 119 6.66 -12.63 -4.55
N HIS A 120 7.45 -13.46 -5.24
CA HIS A 120 7.73 -13.27 -6.66
C HIS A 120 6.47 -13.24 -7.53
N THR A 121 5.45 -14.02 -7.19
CA THR A 121 4.17 -14.04 -7.91
C THR A 121 3.45 -12.70 -7.77
N ALA A 122 3.32 -12.21 -6.54
CA ALA A 122 2.74 -10.90 -6.26
C ALA A 122 3.53 -9.78 -6.95
N LEU A 123 4.86 -9.80 -6.88
CA LEU A 123 5.71 -8.83 -7.57
C LEU A 123 5.51 -8.83 -9.09
N THR A 124 5.29 -10.00 -9.70
CA THR A 124 5.06 -10.11 -11.15
C THR A 124 3.77 -9.40 -11.56
N ILE A 125 2.72 -9.51 -10.74
CA ILE A 125 1.47 -8.77 -10.94
C ILE A 125 1.73 -7.29 -10.75
N LEU A 126 2.35 -6.87 -9.64
CA LEU A 126 2.66 -5.46 -9.36
C LEU A 126 3.44 -4.78 -10.49
N LYS A 127 4.41 -5.47 -11.09
CA LYS A 127 5.21 -4.97 -12.23
C LYS A 127 4.42 -4.83 -13.55
N SER A 128 3.19 -5.31 -13.60
CA SER A 128 2.27 -5.07 -14.72
C SER A 128 1.48 -3.77 -14.56
N PHE A 129 1.61 -3.10 -13.41
CA PHE A 129 0.99 -1.83 -13.05
C PHE A 129 2.06 -0.75 -12.83
N ASN A 130 1.64 0.50 -12.61
CA ASN A 130 2.58 1.57 -12.31
C ASN A 130 3.11 1.45 -10.87
N VAL A 131 4.37 1.05 -10.71
CA VAL A 131 5.10 1.03 -9.43
C VAL A 131 6.51 1.59 -9.65
N ASN A 132 6.60 2.62 -10.49
CA ASN A 132 7.85 3.18 -10.98
C ASN A 132 8.58 4.02 -9.93
N HIS A 133 7.87 4.47 -8.91
CA HIS A 133 8.39 5.27 -7.81
C HIS A 133 8.58 4.45 -6.52
N ALA A 134 8.37 3.13 -6.58
CA ALA A 134 8.63 2.21 -5.48
C ALA A 134 10.07 1.65 -5.52
N ASP A 135 10.71 1.57 -4.35
CA ASP A 135 11.99 0.88 -4.20
C ASP A 135 11.78 -0.61 -3.97
N ILE A 136 12.44 -1.45 -4.78
CA ILE A 136 12.25 -2.92 -4.76
C ILE A 136 13.58 -3.61 -4.52
N ASN A 137 13.66 -4.37 -3.42
CA ASN A 137 14.88 -5.07 -2.99
C ASN A 137 14.60 -6.56 -2.71
N PHE A 138 15.61 -7.42 -2.83
CA PHE A 138 15.45 -8.82 -2.43
C PHE A 138 15.19 -8.93 -0.92
N PHE A 139 14.22 -9.75 -0.55
CA PHE A 139 13.99 -10.14 0.84
C PHE A 139 14.82 -11.40 1.15
N SER A 140 15.84 -11.24 1.98
CA SER A 140 16.51 -12.36 2.63
C SER A 140 16.06 -12.44 4.08
N ASN A 141 15.50 -13.58 4.47
CA ASN A 141 15.12 -13.82 5.86
C ASN A 141 16.39 -14.05 6.68
N SER A 142 17.09 -12.97 7.04
CA SER A 142 18.25 -13.04 7.93
C SER A 142 17.72 -13.40 9.31
N SER A 143 17.90 -14.68 9.66
CA SER A 143 17.54 -15.29 10.95
C SER A 143 18.27 -14.61 12.10
#